data_AF-A0A453ELD3-F1
#
_entry.id   AF-A0A453ELD3-F1
#
_cell.length_a   1.000
_cell.length_b   1.000
_cell.length_c   1.000
_cell.angle_alpha   90.00
_cell.angle_beta   90.00
_cell.angle_gamma   90.00
#
_symmetry.space_group_name_H-M   'P 1'
#
loop_
_entity.id
_entity.type
_entity.pdbx_description
1 polymer ?
#
loop_
_entity_poly.entity_id
_entity_poly.type
_entity_poly.pdbx_seq_one_letter_code
_entity_poly.pdbx_strand_id
1 'polypeptide(L)'
;MAEDQTSYLHIYAIVFLTLLFSFGRMMPFLILSGQLCPPGIEGTLFALFMSINNLSSTLGSFLGAALTSALNISSVQFDNLALGLTVQLMGTLLPIGFLFLIPRDVTGLTS
;
A
#
# COMPACT_ATOMS: atom_id res chain seq x y z
N MET A 1 27.15 -7.00 -28.05
CA MET A 1 25.79 -7.39 -28.47
C MET A 1 25.07 -8.30 -27.46
N ALA A 2 25.77 -8.96 -26.52
CA ALA A 2 25.13 -9.80 -25.49
C ALA A 2 24.59 -9.02 -24.26
N GLU A 3 25.18 -7.86 -23.91
CA GLU A 3 24.73 -7.05 -22.77
C GLU A 3 23.33 -6.44 -22.94
N ASP A 4 22.93 -6.17 -24.18
CA ASP A 4 21.61 -5.61 -24.51
C ASP A 4 20.50 -6.62 -24.20
N GLN A 5 20.70 -7.89 -24.56
CA GLN A 5 19.73 -8.98 -24.35
C GLN A 5 19.49 -9.29 -22.87
N THR A 6 20.54 -9.24 -22.03
CA THR A 6 20.41 -9.48 -20.58
C THR A 6 19.69 -8.34 -19.88
N SER A 7 19.90 -7.10 -20.34
CA SER A 7 19.21 -5.92 -19.83
C SER A 7 17.70 -5.98 -20.13
N TYR A 8 17.30 -6.35 -21.36
CA TYR A 8 15.88 -6.53 -21.68
C TYR A 8 15.22 -7.62 -20.85
N LEU A 9 15.89 -8.76 -20.65
CA LEU A 9 15.35 -9.85 -19.84
C LEU A 9 15.10 -9.41 -18.39
N HIS A 10 16.02 -8.65 -17.80
CA HIS A 10 15.85 -8.06 -16.47
C HIS A 10 14.67 -7.07 -16.42
N ILE A 11 14.53 -6.21 -17.42
CA ILE A 11 13.41 -5.25 -17.49
C ILE A 11 12.08 -6.01 -17.57
N TYR A 12 11.97 -7.03 -18.43
CA TYR A 12 10.77 -7.85 -18.54
C TYR A 12 10.44 -8.58 -17.23
N ALA A 13 11.44 -9.14 -16.54
CA ALA A 13 11.24 -9.81 -15.26
C ALA A 13 10.73 -8.85 -14.17
N ILE A 14 11.29 -7.63 -14.09
CA ILE A 14 10.87 -6.61 -13.12
C ILE A 14 9.43 -6.16 -13.40
N VAL A 15 9.09 -5.90 -14.67
CA VAL A 15 7.74 -5.50 -15.07
C VAL A 15 6.76 -6.62 -14.75
N PHE A 16 7.08 -7.87 -15.13
CA PHE A 16 6.23 -9.02 -14.86
C PHE A 16 5.98 -9.23 -13.36
N LEU A 17 7.03 -9.15 -12.53
CA LEU A 17 6.92 -9.26 -11.07
C LEU A 17 6.05 -8.13 -10.49
N THR A 18 6.24 -6.90 -10.96
CA THR A 18 5.46 -5.74 -10.53
C THR A 18 3.98 -5.91 -10.86
N LEU A 19 3.67 -6.39 -12.07
CA LEU A 19 2.30 -6.70 -12.49
C LEU A 19 1.69 -7.81 -11.63
N LEU A 20 2.39 -8.94 -11.45
CA LEU A 20 1.92 -10.03 -10.60
C LEU A 20 1.59 -9.57 -9.18
N PHE A 21 2.47 -8.74 -8.60
CA PHE A 21 2.29 -8.21 -7.25
C PHE A 21 1.10 -7.25 -7.14
N SER A 22 0.86 -6.41 -8.15
CA SER A 22 -0.29 -5.49 -8.18
C SER A 22 -1.62 -6.23 -8.36
N PHE A 23 -1.69 -7.15 -9.33
CA PHE A 23 -2.91 -7.93 -9.58
C PHE A 23 -3.25 -8.90 -8.45
N GLY A 24 -2.23 -9.56 -7.88
CA GLY A 24 -2.40 -10.53 -6.80
C GLY A 24 -2.93 -9.91 -5.49
N ARG A 25 -2.70 -8.61 -5.26
CA ARG A 25 -3.18 -7.93 -4.06
C ARG A 25 -4.60 -7.41 -4.17
N MET A 26 -5.02 -7.01 -5.38
CA MET A 26 -6.39 -6.52 -5.60
C MET A 26 -7.41 -7.65 -5.75
N MET A 27 -7.07 -8.72 -6.47
CA MET A 27 -8.00 -9.83 -6.75
C MET A 27 -8.72 -10.42 -5.53
N PRO A 28 -8.04 -10.82 -4.43
CA PRO A 28 -8.72 -11.44 -3.30
C PRO A 28 -9.68 -10.48 -2.59
N PHE A 29 -9.38 -9.17 -2.55
CA PHE A 29 -10.27 -8.16 -1.98
C PHE A 29 -11.52 -7.94 -2.84
N LEU A 30 -11.37 -7.97 -4.15
CA LEU A 30 -12.51 -7.87 -5.09
C LEU A 30 -13.44 -9.07 -4.94
N ILE A 31 -12.87 -10.27 -4.79
CA ILE A 31 -13.61 -11.50 -4.53
C ILE A 31 -14.31 -11.43 -3.17
N LEU A 32 -13.60 -10.99 -2.11
CA LEU A 32 -14.19 -10.81 -0.77
C LEU A 32 -15.35 -9.80 -0.81
N SER A 33 -15.18 -8.69 -1.52
CA SER A 33 -16.21 -7.66 -1.67
C SER A 33 -17.45 -8.20 -2.38
N GLY A 34 -17.29 -9.05 -3.40
CA GLY A 34 -18.42 -9.73 -4.05
C GLY A 34 -19.14 -10.70 -3.11
N GLN A 35 -18.40 -11.40 -2.23
CA GLN A 35 -19.00 -12.33 -1.26
C GLN A 35 -19.76 -11.63 -0.11
N LEU A 36 -19.35 -10.41 0.28
CA LEU A 36 -20.02 -9.64 1.34
C LEU A 36 -21.23 -8.83 0.84
N CYS A 37 -21.40 -8.67 -0.47
CA CYS A 37 -22.46 -7.84 -1.02
C CYS A 37 -23.73 -8.65 -1.35
N PRO A 38 -24.91 -8.17 -0.90
CA PRO A 38 -26.19 -8.52 -1.51
C PRO A 38 -26.19 -8.21 -3.03
N PRO A 39 -27.01 -8.91 -3.83
CA PRO A 39 -27.04 -8.70 -5.28
C PRO A 39 -27.40 -7.25 -5.63
N GLY A 40 -26.56 -6.60 -6.46
CA GLY A 40 -26.82 -5.27 -7.02
C GLY A 40 -25.92 -4.11 -6.57
N ILE A 41 -24.97 -4.34 -5.65
CA ILE A 41 -24.06 -3.29 -5.11
C ILE A 41 -22.56 -3.56 -5.36
N GLU A 42 -22.22 -4.62 -6.07
CA GLU A 42 -20.83 -4.99 -6.36
C GLU A 42 -20.06 -3.89 -7.12
N GLY A 43 -20.74 -3.21 -8.06
CA GLY A 43 -20.13 -2.16 -8.88
C GLY A 43 -19.76 -0.88 -8.10
N THR A 44 -20.54 -0.50 -7.09
CA THR A 44 -20.23 0.69 -6.27
C THR A 44 -19.08 0.43 -5.31
N LEU A 45 -18.97 -0.79 -4.78
CA LEU A 45 -17.85 -1.19 -3.92
C LEU A 45 -16.53 -1.27 -4.70
N PHE A 46 -16.57 -1.76 -5.95
CA PHE A 46 -15.42 -1.69 -6.86
C PHE A 46 -14.98 -0.26 -7.14
N ALA A 47 -15.94 0.63 -7.46
CA ALA A 47 -15.65 2.04 -7.72
C ALA A 47 -15.04 2.74 -6.50
N LEU A 48 -15.55 2.44 -5.30
CA LEU A 48 -15.02 2.96 -4.04
C LEU A 48 -13.59 2.47 -3.79
N PHE A 49 -13.31 1.17 -3.98
CA PHE A 49 -11.98 0.62 -3.84
C PHE A 49 -10.97 1.25 -4.82
N MET A 50 -11.36 1.41 -6.09
CA MET A 50 -10.53 2.08 -7.09
C MET A 50 -10.30 3.55 -6.75
N SER A 51 -11.31 4.26 -6.21
CA SER A 51 -11.16 5.64 -5.73
C SER A 51 -10.17 5.73 -4.56
N ILE A 52 -10.30 4.85 -3.56
CA ILE A 52 -9.39 4.80 -2.41
C ILE A 52 -7.95 4.51 -2.87
N ASN A 53 -7.73 3.58 -3.80
CA ASN A 53 -6.39 3.27 -4.31
C ASN A 53 -5.76 4.45 -5.05
N ASN A 54 -6.53 5.13 -5.91
CA ASN A 54 -6.03 6.32 -6.61
C ASN A 54 -5.74 7.48 -5.66
N LEU A 55 -6.62 7.70 -4.67
CA LEU A 55 -6.42 8.71 -3.65
C LEU A 55 -5.19 8.40 -2.80
N SER A 56 -4.99 7.13 -2.41
CA SER A 56 -3.84 6.69 -1.62
C SER A 56 -2.52 6.91 -2.37
N SER A 57 -2.47 6.63 -3.67
CA SER A 57 -1.29 6.87 -4.51
C SER A 57 -0.96 8.38 -4.61
N THR A 58 -1.99 9.20 -4.83
CA THR A 58 -1.84 10.66 -4.92
C THR A 58 -1.39 11.26 -3.59
N LEU A 59 -2.05 10.87 -2.49
CA LEU A 59 -1.73 11.33 -1.15
C LEU A 59 -0.35 10.83 -0.72
N GLY A 60 0.02 9.59 -1.00
CA GLY A 60 1.35 9.05 -0.68
C GLY A 60 2.46 9.81 -1.38
N SER A 61 2.27 10.15 -2.66
CA SER A 61 3.23 10.95 -3.43
C SER A 61 3.31 12.38 -2.91
N PHE A 62 2.16 13.01 -2.62
CA PHE A 62 2.11 14.37 -2.10
C PHE A 62 2.69 14.48 -0.69
N LEU A 63 2.29 13.60 0.22
CA LEU A 63 2.82 13.55 1.59
C LEU A 63 4.31 13.18 1.61
N GLY A 64 4.75 12.23 0.78
CA GLY A 64 6.17 11.87 0.66
C GLY A 64 7.02 13.06 0.18
N ALA A 65 6.57 13.77 -0.85
CA ALA A 65 7.23 14.98 -1.34
C ALA A 65 7.20 16.12 -0.31
N ALA A 66 6.05 16.36 0.33
CA ALA A 66 5.90 17.36 1.38
C ALA A 66 6.80 17.07 2.59
N LEU A 67 6.89 15.81 3.02
CA LEU A 67 7.74 15.38 4.12
C LEU A 67 9.22 15.54 3.77
N THR A 68 9.61 15.18 2.55
CA THR A 68 11.00 15.37 2.06
C THR A 68 11.38 16.85 2.03
N SER A 69 10.47 17.72 1.59
CA SER A 69 10.64 19.17 1.59
C SER A 69 10.70 19.75 3.01
N ALA A 70 9.79 19.33 3.91
CA ALA A 70 9.72 19.80 5.28
C ALA A 70 10.96 19.44 6.10
N LEU A 71 11.54 18.24 5.89
CA LEU A 71 12.75 17.80 6.58
C LEU A 71 14.04 18.40 6.01
N ASN A 72 13.95 19.26 4.97
CA ASN A 72 15.10 19.85 4.28
C ASN A 72 16.16 18.78 3.90
N ILE A 73 15.69 17.63 3.41
CA ILE A 73 16.57 16.55 2.94
C ILE A 73 17.21 17.04 1.64
N SER A 74 18.34 17.71 1.80
CA SER A 74 19.22 18.15 0.71
C SER A 74 20.24 17.05 0.44
N SER A 75 20.72 16.94 -0.79
CA SER A 75 21.68 15.94 -1.28
C SER A 75 23.04 15.92 -0.56
N VAL A 76 23.22 16.75 0.47
CA VAL A 76 24.48 17.00 1.18
C VAL A 76 24.39 16.64 2.68
N GLN A 77 23.21 16.55 3.31
CA GLN A 77 23.04 16.22 4.74
C GLN A 77 21.79 15.33 4.96
N PHE A 78 22.02 14.07 5.36
CA PHE A 78 20.97 13.06 5.62
C PHE A 78 20.53 12.98 7.08
N ASP A 79 20.87 13.96 7.92
CA ASP A 79 20.68 13.88 9.37
C ASP A 79 19.22 13.69 9.79
N ASN A 80 18.26 14.19 9.00
CA ASN A 80 16.84 14.05 9.27
C ASN A 80 16.18 12.80 8.66
N LEU A 81 16.92 11.93 7.96
CA LEU A 81 16.35 10.72 7.35
C LEU A 81 15.76 9.78 8.42
N ALA A 82 16.38 9.73 9.60
CA ALA A 82 15.88 8.98 10.75
C ALA A 82 14.50 9.48 11.23
N LEU A 83 14.21 10.77 11.13
CA LEU A 83 12.89 11.32 11.46
C LEU A 83 11.83 10.87 10.46
N GLY A 84 12.15 10.90 9.15
CA GLY A 84 11.25 10.39 8.11
C GLY A 84 10.92 8.90 8.30
N LEU A 85 11.94 8.10 8.62
CA LEU A 85 11.76 6.68 8.94
C LEU A 85 10.92 6.47 10.21
N THR A 86 11.11 7.30 11.24
CA THR A 86 10.30 7.23 12.47
C THR A 86 8.83 7.51 12.18
N VAL A 87 8.53 8.49 11.32
CA VAL A 87 7.14 8.78 10.89
C VAL A 87 6.55 7.62 10.09
N GLN A 88 7.32 7.00 9.18
CA GLN A 88 6.89 5.82 8.44
C GLN A 88 6.61 4.62 9.36
N LEU A 89 7.48 4.40 10.36
CA LEU A 89 7.33 3.36 11.36
C LEU A 89 6.09 3.61 12.24
N MET A 90 5.85 4.85 12.66
CA MET A 90 4.63 5.23 13.37
C MET A 90 3.37 4.99 12.53
N GLY A 91 3.40 5.34 11.24
CA GLY A 91 2.29 5.05 10.32
C GLY A 91 2.03 3.55 10.14
N THR A 92 3.08 2.73 10.20
CA THR A 92 2.97 1.26 10.09
C THR A 92 2.56 0.61 11.42
N LEU A 93 2.87 1.24 12.54
CA LEU A 93 2.38 0.84 13.87
C LEU A 93 0.92 1.24 14.11
N LEU A 94 0.39 2.21 13.36
CA LEU A 94 -1.01 2.64 13.47
C LEU A 94 -2.02 1.48 13.30
N PRO A 95 -1.95 0.62 12.26
CA PRO A 95 -2.85 -0.54 12.16
C PRO A 95 -2.61 -1.59 13.25
N ILE A 96 -1.38 -1.72 13.77
CA ILE A 96 -1.05 -2.62 14.90
C ILE A 96 -1.67 -2.09 16.20
N GLY A 97 -1.63 -0.77 16.42
CA GLY A 97 -2.32 -0.11 17.53
C GLY A 97 -3.84 -0.25 17.43
N PHE A 98 -4.38 -0.18 16.21
CA PHE A 98 -5.81 -0.41 15.97
C PHE A 98 -6.23 -1.86 16.24
N LEU A 99 -5.32 -2.82 16.07
CA LEU A 99 -5.54 -4.22 16.46
C LEU A 99 -5.73 -4.39 17.98
N PHE A 100 -5.12 -3.52 18.80
CA PHE A 100 -5.31 -3.53 20.27
C PHE A 100 -6.70 -3.00 20.68
N LEU A 101 -7.35 -2.23 19.81
CA LEU A 101 -8.69 -1.66 20.04
C LEU A 101 -9.82 -2.57 19.57
N ILE A 102 -9.51 -3.70 18.92
CA ILE A 102 -10.50 -4.77 18.73
C ILE A 102 -10.81 -5.35 20.11
N PRO A 103 -12.04 -5.19 20.64
CA PRO A 103 -12.44 -5.85 21.87
C PRO A 103 -12.28 -7.35 21.65
N ARG A 104 -11.63 -8.04 22.59
CA ARG A 104 -11.49 -9.51 22.57
C ARG A 104 -12.84 -10.22 22.71
N ASP A 105 -13.92 -9.46 22.82
CA ASP A 105 -15.29 -9.91 23.06
C ASP A 105 -15.98 -10.50 21.82
N VAL A 106 -15.38 -10.38 20.62
CA VAL A 106 -15.92 -11.00 19.39
C VAL A 106 -15.20 -12.27 18.96
N THR A 107 -14.18 -12.73 19.71
CA THR A 107 -13.44 -13.96 19.39
C THR A 107 -14.16 -15.24 19.86
N GLY A 108 -15.36 -15.15 20.43
CA GLY A 108 -16.17 -16.35 20.71
C GLY A 108 -15.49 -17.39 21.62
N LEU A 109 -14.59 -16.96 22.50
CA LEU A 109 -13.96 -17.80 23.52
C LEU A 109 -14.72 -17.79 24.86
N THR A 110 -16.00 -17.40 24.86
CA THR A 110 -16.94 -17.88 25.88
C THR A 110 -17.31 -19.32 25.54
N SER A 111 -16.52 -20.23 26.11
CA SER A 111 -17.01 -21.56 26.51
C SER A 111 -18.22 -21.44 27.42
#